data_AF-A0A7T1M946-F1
#
_entry.id   AF-A0A7T1M946-F1
#
_cell.length_a   1.000
_cell.length_b   1.000
_cell.length_c   1.000
_cell.angle_alpha   90.00
_cell.angle_beta   90.00
_cell.angle_gamma   90.00
#
_symmetry.space_group_name_H-M   'P 1'
#
loop_
_entity.id
_entity.type
_entity.pdbx_description
1 polymer ?
#
loop_
_entity_poly.entity_id
_entity_poly.type
_entity_poly.pdbx_seq_one_letter_code
_entity_poly.pdbx_strand_id
1 'polypeptide(L)'
;MTPPAPGDALPVLTFETGLQLHVDDETIDLLHLPAAHIDGDAIMHFHNADVIPSGDVWFNGKNPFFDSTNGGTLNGAIAESL
;
A
#
# COMPACT_ATOMS: atom_id res chain seq x y z
N MET A 1 -24.90 -3.48 -3.56
CA MET A 1 -23.84 -3.66 -4.58
C MET A 1 -23.44 -2.27 -5.04
N THR A 2 -22.19 -1.88 -4.80
CA THR A 2 -21.67 -0.62 -5.32
C THR A 2 -21.48 -0.79 -6.83
N PRO A 3 -21.97 0.13 -7.68
CA PRO A 3 -21.71 0.06 -9.11
C PRO A 3 -20.19 0.14 -9.38
N PRO A 4 -19.69 -0.49 -10.46
CA PRO A 4 -18.28 -0.40 -10.80
C PRO A 4 -17.86 1.06 -10.99
N ALA A 5 -16.62 1.36 -10.62
CA ALA A 5 -16.05 2.69 -10.84
C ALA A 5 -16.07 3.03 -12.34
N PRO A 6 -16.30 4.30 -12.71
CA PRO A 6 -16.11 4.78 -14.08
C PRO A 6 -14.73 4.40 -14.64
N GLY A 7 -14.61 4.18 -15.95
CA GLY A 7 -13.34 3.71 -16.54
C GLY A 7 -12.18 4.69 -16.36
N ASP A 8 -12.47 5.98 -16.28
CA ASP A 8 -11.54 7.07 -15.98
C ASP A 8 -11.11 7.15 -14.51
N ALA A 9 -11.75 6.38 -13.62
CA ALA A 9 -11.35 6.25 -12.22
C ALA A 9 -10.38 5.07 -11.98
N LEU A 10 -10.05 4.30 -13.03
CA LEU A 10 -9.09 3.20 -12.91
C LEU A 10 -7.65 3.73 -12.81
N PRO A 11 -6.75 3.03 -12.08
CA PRO A 11 -5.33 3.37 -12.08
C PRO A 11 -4.75 3.35 -13.50
N VAL A 12 -4.00 4.39 -13.86
CA VAL A 12 -3.26 4.45 -15.13
C VAL A 12 -1.94 3.68 -15.10
N LEU A 13 -1.48 3.32 -13.90
CA LEU A 13 -0.27 2.56 -13.64
C LEU A 13 -0.54 1.56 -12.52
N THR A 14 -0.08 0.33 -12.71
CA THR A 14 -0.18 -0.77 -11.74
C THR A 14 1.17 -1.49 -11.65
N PHE A 15 1.42 -2.17 -10.55
CA PHE A 15 2.61 -2.97 -10.33
C PHE A 15 2.26 -4.23 -9.53
N GLU A 16 3.10 -5.25 -9.61
CA GLU A 16 2.85 -6.53 -8.93
C GLU A 16 3.58 -6.62 -7.60
N THR A 17 4.89 -6.31 -7.57
CA THR A 17 5.71 -6.45 -6.35
C THR A 17 6.37 -5.14 -5.95
N GLY A 18 6.92 -4.41 -6.91
CA GLY A 18 7.50 -3.10 -6.67
C GLY A 18 7.63 -2.30 -7.95
N LEU A 19 7.79 -1.00 -7.77
CA LEU A 19 7.90 -0.03 -8.85
C LEU A 19 8.74 1.14 -8.37
N GLN A 20 9.78 1.48 -9.12
CA GLN A 20 10.53 2.70 -8.88
C GLN A 20 10.01 3.80 -9.81
N LEU A 21 9.66 4.95 -9.24
CA LEU A 21 9.29 6.15 -9.97
C LEU A 21 10.40 7.18 -9.87
N HIS A 22 10.67 7.84 -10.98
CA HIS A 22 11.51 9.04 -11.01
C HIS A 22 10.62 10.22 -11.37
N VAL A 23 10.50 11.17 -10.45
CA VAL A 23 9.69 12.37 -10.62
C VAL A 23 10.60 13.55 -10.33
N ASP A 24 10.94 14.31 -11.37
CA ASP A 24 11.95 15.36 -11.31
C ASP A 24 13.29 14.86 -10.74
N ASP A 25 13.71 15.33 -9.57
CA ASP A 25 14.92 14.93 -8.85
C ASP A 25 14.66 13.95 -7.68
N GLU A 26 13.43 13.44 -7.56
CA GLU A 26 13.04 12.44 -6.55
C GLU A 26 13.05 11.02 -7.12
N THR A 27 13.49 10.07 -6.29
CA THR A 27 13.31 8.63 -6.53
C THR A 27 12.35 8.09 -5.48
N ILE A 28 11.28 7.44 -5.94
CA ILE A 28 10.25 6.88 -5.07
C ILE A 28 10.18 5.38 -5.31
N ASP A 29 10.44 4.59 -4.29
CA ASP A 29 10.20 3.14 -4.34
C ASP A 29 8.81 2.82 -3.81
N LEU A 30 7.98 2.18 -4.63
CA LEU A 30 6.72 1.58 -4.23
C LEU A 30 6.94 0.09 -4.01
N LEU A 31 6.44 -0.42 -2.89
CA LEU A 31 6.52 -1.83 -2.52
C LEU A 31 5.13 -2.33 -2.17
N HIS A 32 4.69 -3.40 -2.84
CA HIS A 32 3.48 -4.14 -2.49
C HIS A 32 3.77 -5.03 -1.29
N LEU A 33 2.87 -5.00 -0.32
CA LEU A 33 3.01 -5.71 0.93
C LEU A 33 2.07 -6.92 0.98
N PRO A 34 2.44 -8.03 1.64
CA PRO A 34 1.49 -9.02 2.12
C PRO A 34 0.17 -8.40 2.63
N ALA A 35 -0.96 -8.94 2.15
CA ALA A 35 -2.30 -8.40 2.39
C ALA A 35 -2.63 -8.22 3.89
N ALA A 36 -2.46 -6.99 4.39
CA ALA A 36 -2.62 -6.62 5.79
C ALA A 36 -3.95 -5.90 5.98
N HIS A 37 -4.00 -4.61 5.66
CA HIS A 37 -5.22 -3.80 5.67
C HIS A 37 -6.17 -4.22 4.55
N ILE A 38 -5.68 -4.32 3.31
CA ILE A 38 -6.37 -4.85 2.11
C ILE A 38 -5.38 -5.63 1.21
N ASP A 39 -5.87 -6.30 0.16
CA ASP A 39 -4.98 -7.04 -0.77
C ASP A 39 -4.12 -6.14 -1.67
N GLY A 40 -4.47 -4.86 -1.81
CA GLY A 40 -3.75 -3.85 -2.58
C GLY A 40 -2.79 -2.97 -1.76
N ASP A 41 -2.40 -3.38 -0.55
CA ASP A 41 -1.54 -2.58 0.33
C ASP A 41 -0.18 -2.26 -0.29
N ALA A 42 0.22 -0.98 -0.24
CA ALA A 42 1.54 -0.56 -0.70
C ALA A 42 2.11 0.56 0.16
N ILE A 43 3.43 0.57 0.30
CA ILE A 43 4.18 1.65 0.93
C ILE A 43 5.05 2.35 -0.10
N MET A 44 5.46 3.57 0.23
CA MET A 44 6.33 4.38 -0.62
C MET A 44 7.55 4.82 0.18
N HIS A 45 8.75 4.79 -0.38
CA HIS A 45 9.93 5.42 0.20
C HIS A 45 10.36 6.60 -0.68
N PHE A 46 10.31 7.80 -0.12
CA PHE A 46 10.83 9.02 -0.73
C PHE A 46 12.28 9.18 -0.32
N HIS A 47 13.21 9.02 -1.27
CA HIS A 47 14.64 8.92 -0.98
C HIS A 47 15.22 10.24 -0.49
N ASN A 48 14.83 11.38 -1.07
CA ASN A 48 15.41 12.66 -0.69
C ASN A 48 14.99 13.11 0.72
N ALA A 49 13.73 12.89 1.08
CA ALA A 49 13.20 13.25 2.39
C ALA A 49 13.48 12.20 3.47
N ASP A 50 13.82 10.97 3.06
CA ASP A 50 13.90 9.77 3.91
C ASP A 50 12.61 9.54 4.71
N VAL A 51 11.48 9.49 3.99
CA VAL A 51 10.15 9.32 4.57
C VAL A 51 9.43 8.14 3.93
N ILE A 52 8.76 7.36 4.76
CA ILE A 52 7.88 6.25 4.34
C ILE A 52 6.43 6.56 4.71
N PRO A 53 5.57 6.95 3.75
CA PRO A 53 4.13 6.87 3.92
C PRO A 53 3.69 5.40 3.90
N SER A 54 3.20 4.92 5.03
CA SER A 54 2.82 3.51 5.23
C SER A 54 1.38 3.19 4.81
N GLY A 55 0.55 4.20 4.53
CA GLY A 55 -0.90 4.01 4.47
C GLY A 55 -1.44 3.46 5.80
N ASP A 56 -2.45 2.59 5.72
CA ASP A 56 -3.16 2.02 6.88
C ASP A 56 -2.60 0.65 7.34
N VAL A 57 -1.37 0.30 6.93
CA VAL A 57 -0.73 -0.95 7.38
C VAL A 57 -0.06 -0.82 8.75
N TRP A 58 0.28 0.41 9.17
CA TRP A 58 0.96 0.67 10.45
C TRP A 58 0.26 1.77 11.26
N PHE A 59 0.15 1.55 12.57
CA PHE A 59 -0.40 2.53 13.52
C PHE A 59 0.45 2.64 14.77
N ASN A 60 0.75 3.87 15.18
CA ASN A 60 1.45 4.13 16.43
C ASN A 60 0.56 3.81 17.64
N GLY A 61 0.96 2.82 18.45
CA GLY A 61 0.29 2.46 19.70
C GLY A 61 -1.08 1.81 19.55
N LYS A 62 -1.42 1.31 18.36
CA LYS A 62 -2.67 0.59 18.08
C LYS A 62 -2.39 -0.61 17.19
N ASN A 63 -3.22 -1.65 17.33
CA ASN A 63 -3.14 -2.80 16.42
C ASN A 63 -3.62 -2.39 15.02
N PRO A 64 -2.99 -2.92 13.96
CA PRO A 64 -3.49 -2.78 12.60
C PRO A 64 -4.89 -3.37 12.45
N PHE A 65 -5.72 -2.68 11.69
CA PHE A 65 -7.05 -3.14 11.29
C PHE A 65 -6.96 -3.80 9.92
N PHE A 66 -7.53 -5.00 9.78
CA PHE A 66 -7.60 -5.72 8.51
C PHE A 66 -9.05 -5.83 8.04
N ASP A 67 -9.31 -5.44 6.79
CA ASP A 67 -10.62 -5.56 6.16
C ASP A 67 -10.70 -6.89 5.39
N SER A 68 -11.27 -7.91 6.05
CA SER A 68 -11.42 -9.23 5.47
C SER A 68 -12.37 -9.28 4.25
N THR A 69 -13.20 -8.26 4.04
CA THR A 69 -14.06 -8.17 2.85
C THR A 69 -13.27 -7.76 1.62
N ASN A 70 -12.19 -7.01 1.81
CA ASN A 70 -11.30 -6.49 0.77
C ASN A 70 -9.92 -7.17 0.78
N GLY A 71 -9.86 -8.40 1.30
CA GLY A 71 -8.67 -9.26 1.23
C GLY A 71 -7.63 -9.06 2.35
N GLY A 72 -7.85 -8.14 3.29
CA GLY A 72 -6.98 -7.95 4.45
C GLY A 72 -6.99 -9.13 5.42
N THR A 73 -5.83 -9.45 6.00
CA THR A 73 -5.69 -10.61 6.90
C THR A 73 -4.86 -10.30 8.15
N LEU A 74 -5.19 -10.98 9.27
CA LEU A 74 -4.36 -10.95 10.47
C LEU A 74 -2.94 -11.45 10.20
N ASN A 75 -2.78 -12.46 9.34
CA ASN A 75 -1.47 -13.01 9.01
C ASN A 75 -0.61 -12.01 8.23
N GLY A 76 -1.20 -11.27 7.29
CA GLY A 76 -0.50 -10.19 6.59
C GLY A 76 -0.11 -9.08 7.55
N ALA A 77 -1.03 -8.66 8.43
CA ALA A 77 -0.73 -7.66 9.45
C ALA A 77 0.41 -8.08 10.39
N ILE A 78 0.55 -9.37 10.70
CA ILE A 78 1.69 -9.91 11.47
C ILE A 78 2.97 -9.95 10.63
N ALA A 79 2.89 -10.40 9.38
CA ALA A 79 4.04 -10.50 8.48
C ALA A 79 4.72 -9.14 8.23
N GLU A 80 3.93 -8.06 8.19
CA GLU A 80 4.40 -6.68 8.04
C GLU A 80 4.98 -6.06 9.32
N SER A 81 4.71 -6.66 10.48
CA SER A 81 5.11 -6.12 11.79
C SER A 81 6.47 -6.64 12.29
N LEU A 82 7.17 -7.48 11.51
CA LEU A 82 8.40 -8.20 11.86
C LEU A 82 9.53 -7.92 10.88
#